data_AF-A0A9K3I6A5-F1
#
_entry.id   AF-A0A9K3I6A5-F1
#
_cell.length_a   1.000
_cell.length_b   1.000
_cell.length_c   1.000
_cell.angle_alpha   90.00
_cell.angle_beta   90.00
_cell.angle_gamma   90.00
#
_symmetry.space_group_name_H-M   'P 1'
#
loop_
_entity.id
_entity.type
_entity.pdbx_description
1 polymer ?
#
loop_
_entity_poly.entity_id
_entity_poly.type
_entity_poly.pdbx_seq_one_letter_code
_entity_poly.pdbx_strand_id
1 'polypeptide(L)'
;MLFSGWFHYHKAAPKLAWFQDVESMLNHHLAGLLGLGSLSWAGHQVHLSLPINQFLNAGVDPKEIQLPHEFILNQDLLAQLYPSFAEGATPFFTLNWSKYADFLTFRGGLDPVTGGLWLTDTANHMYRTNWGIGHGLKDILEAHKGPFTGQVHKGLYEILTTSWHAQLSLNLAMLAL
;
A
#
# COMPACT_ATOMS: atom_id res chain seq x y z
N MET A 1 8.32 1.52 19.76
CA MET A 1 8.95 2.78 19.34
C MET A 1 10.03 3.27 20.32
N LEU A 2 9.74 3.50 21.61
CA LEU A 2 10.77 4.02 22.55
C LEU A 2 11.92 3.05 22.79
N PHE A 3 11.63 1.77 23.03
CA PHE A 3 12.67 0.76 23.24
C PHE A 3 13.56 0.56 22.00
N SER A 4 12.96 0.48 20.80
CA SER A 4 13.72 0.36 19.55
C SER A 4 14.61 1.58 19.31
N GLY A 5 14.14 2.78 19.63
CA GLY A 5 14.96 4.01 19.58
C GLY A 5 16.15 3.96 20.54
N TRP A 6 15.92 3.64 21.82
CA TRP A 6 17.00 3.46 22.79
C TRP A 6 18.00 2.38 22.37
N PHE A 7 17.50 1.24 21.87
CA PHE A 7 18.32 0.11 21.45
C PHE A 7 19.20 0.47 20.25
N HIS A 8 18.64 1.06 19.20
CA HIS A 8 19.40 1.48 18.02
C HIS A 8 20.26 2.72 18.24
N TYR A 9 20.17 3.38 19.39
CA TYR A 9 21.10 4.45 19.77
C TYR A 9 22.23 3.93 20.69
N HIS A 10 21.90 3.15 21.73
CA HIS A 10 22.87 2.77 22.77
C HIS A 10 23.43 1.34 22.66
N LYS A 11 22.75 0.42 21.95
CA LYS A 11 23.13 -1.00 21.89
C LYS A 11 23.57 -1.44 20.51
N ALA A 12 22.83 -1.04 19.48
CA ALA A 12 23.07 -1.45 18.10
C ALA A 12 22.98 -0.24 17.16
N ALA A 13 23.89 0.71 17.35
CA ALA A 13 24.02 1.90 16.51
C ALA A 13 24.41 1.52 15.07
N PRO A 14 23.57 1.81 14.04
CA PRO A 14 23.91 1.54 12.66
C PRO A 14 25.09 2.41 12.18
N LYS A 15 25.82 1.91 11.19
CA LYS A 15 26.91 2.66 10.55
C LYS A 15 26.37 3.57 9.45
N LEU A 16 27.13 4.59 9.06
CA LEU A 16 26.75 5.53 7.99
C LEU A 16 26.38 4.81 6.67
N ALA A 17 27.13 3.76 6.30
CA ALA A 17 26.83 2.98 5.09
C ALA A 17 25.42 2.38 5.08
N TRP A 18 24.83 2.05 6.24
CA TRP A 18 23.45 1.58 6.34
C TRP A 18 22.45 2.69 6.03
N PHE A 19 22.70 3.91 6.53
CA PHE A 19 21.84 5.07 6.25
C PHE A 19 21.94 5.56 4.80
N GLN A 20 23.06 5.31 4.14
CA GLN A 20 23.32 5.74 2.75
C GLN A 20 22.93 4.69 1.70
N ASP A 21 22.50 3.50 2.12
CA ASP A 21 21.97 2.46 1.23
C ASP A 21 20.54 2.83 0.79
N VAL A 22 20.45 3.80 -0.12
CA VAL A 22 19.19 4.37 -0.60
C VAL A 22 18.41 3.41 -1.46
N GLU A 23 19.09 2.53 -2.20
CA GLU A 23 18.46 1.44 -2.95
C GLU A 23 17.71 0.49 -2.01
N SER A 24 18.36 0.03 -0.94
CA SER A 24 17.70 -0.81 0.07
C SER A 24 16.56 -0.06 0.76
N MET A 25 16.79 1.18 1.19
CA MET A 25 15.76 2.02 1.82
C MET A 25 14.52 2.16 0.94
N LEU A 26 14.68 2.52 -0.33
CA LEU A 26 13.57 2.73 -1.26
C LEU A 26 12.85 1.42 -1.58
N ASN A 27 13.57 0.32 -1.78
CA ASN A 27 12.95 -0.99 -2.01
C ASN A 27 12.10 -1.43 -0.81
N HIS A 28 12.63 -1.30 0.41
CA HIS A 28 11.89 -1.66 1.62
C HIS A 28 10.71 -0.73 1.89
N HIS A 29 10.84 0.58 1.62
CA HIS A 29 9.72 1.51 1.81
C HIS A 29 8.64 1.35 0.74
N LEU A 30 9.00 1.25 -0.53
CA LEU A 30 8.00 1.14 -1.61
C LEU A 30 7.32 -0.22 -1.61
N ALA A 31 8.08 -1.32 -1.63
CA ALA A 31 7.48 -2.65 -1.69
C ALA A 31 7.00 -3.15 -0.32
N GLY A 32 7.80 -2.92 0.72
CA GLY A 32 7.48 -3.36 2.08
C GLY A 32 6.46 -2.44 2.75
N LEU A 33 6.86 -1.24 3.14
CA LEU A 33 6.02 -0.33 3.93
C LEU A 33 4.73 0.05 3.19
N LEU A 34 4.84 0.56 1.96
CA LEU A 34 3.68 0.99 1.18
C LEU A 34 2.97 -0.20 0.53
N GLY A 35 3.70 -1.09 -0.15
CA GLY A 35 3.13 -2.25 -0.84
C GLY A 35 2.43 -3.24 0.09
N LEU A 36 3.14 -3.80 1.08
CA LEU A 36 2.54 -4.74 2.03
C LEU A 36 1.54 -4.05 2.97
N GLY A 37 1.77 -2.78 3.33
CA GLY A 37 0.80 -1.99 4.10
C GLY A 37 -0.53 -1.83 3.36
N SER A 38 -0.46 -1.45 2.09
CA SER A 38 -1.60 -1.33 1.19
C SER A 38 -2.32 -2.66 0.99
N LEU A 39 -1.58 -3.74 0.67
CA LEU A 39 -2.14 -5.09 0.52
C LEU A 39 -2.84 -5.58 1.80
N SER A 40 -2.22 -5.35 2.97
CA SER A 40 -2.80 -5.72 4.26
C SER A 40 -4.07 -4.91 4.55
N TRP A 41 -4.09 -3.63 4.15
CA TRP A 41 -5.25 -2.77 4.30
C TRP A 41 -6.40 -3.18 3.38
N ALA A 42 -6.13 -3.60 2.14
CA ALA A 42 -7.17 -4.22 1.31
C ALA A 42 -7.70 -5.51 1.91
N GLY A 43 -6.81 -6.41 2.38
CA GLY A 43 -7.23 -7.64 3.05
C GLY A 43 -8.14 -7.34 4.25
N HIS A 44 -7.79 -6.33 5.05
CA HIS A 44 -8.62 -5.85 6.14
C HIS A 44 -9.99 -5.33 5.64
N GLN A 45 -10.00 -4.47 4.62
CA GLN A 45 -11.25 -3.96 4.05
C GLN A 45 -12.14 -5.09 3.52
N VAL A 46 -11.58 -6.02 2.74
CA VAL A 46 -12.32 -7.11 2.10
C VAL A 46 -12.90 -8.09 3.12
N HIS A 47 -12.10 -8.50 4.10
CA HIS A 47 -12.47 -9.57 5.03
C HIS A 47 -13.16 -9.10 6.30
N LEU A 48 -13.02 -7.81 6.66
CA LEU A 48 -13.56 -7.28 7.92
C LEU A 48 -14.47 -6.08 7.70
N SER A 49 -13.99 -5.02 7.05
CA SER A 49 -14.77 -3.78 6.95
C SER A 49 -16.01 -3.94 6.05
N LEU A 50 -15.88 -4.62 4.91
CA LEU A 50 -16.96 -4.81 3.93
C LEU A 50 -18.17 -5.56 4.52
N PRO A 51 -18.00 -6.76 5.13
CA PRO A 51 -19.11 -7.49 5.74
C PRO A 51 -19.84 -6.66 6.79
N ILE A 52 -19.09 -6.00 7.68
CA ILE A 52 -19.66 -5.19 8.77
C ILE A 52 -20.43 -4.00 8.21
N ASN A 53 -19.87 -3.30 7.21
CA ASN A 53 -20.54 -2.14 6.61
C ASN A 53 -21.83 -2.53 5.89
N GLN A 54 -21.93 -3.73 5.33
CA GLN A 54 -23.17 -4.17 4.70
C GLN A 54 -24.31 -4.27 5.72
N PHE A 55 -24.04 -4.77 6.92
CA PHE A 55 -25.02 -4.80 8.01
C PHE A 55 -25.32 -3.40 8.57
N LEU A 56 -24.29 -2.57 8.77
CA LEU A 56 -24.48 -1.20 9.23
C LEU A 56 -25.32 -0.37 8.26
N ASN A 57 -25.07 -0.50 6.96
CA ASN A 57 -25.84 0.17 5.92
C ASN A 57 -27.29 -0.35 5.82
N ALA A 58 -27.54 -1.58 6.28
CA ALA A 58 -28.89 -2.15 6.42
C ALA A 58 -29.59 -1.75 7.74
N GLY A 59 -28.94 -0.97 8.61
CA GLY A 59 -29.50 -0.50 9.87
C GLY A 59 -29.53 -1.55 10.99
N VAL A 60 -28.73 -2.61 10.89
CA VAL A 60 -28.61 -3.63 11.95
C VAL A 60 -27.89 -3.04 13.16
N ASP A 61 -28.42 -3.29 14.36
CA ASP A 61 -27.77 -2.87 15.60
C ASP A 61 -26.38 -3.51 15.70
N PRO A 62 -25.31 -2.75 16.00
CA PRO A 62 -23.95 -3.29 16.09
C PRO A 62 -23.77 -4.49 17.03
N LYS A 63 -24.66 -4.67 18.02
CA LYS A 63 -24.62 -5.82 18.94
C LYS A 63 -25.14 -7.12 18.33
N GLU A 64 -25.97 -7.01 17.30
CA GLU A 64 -26.54 -8.13 16.56
C GLU A 64 -25.64 -8.55 15.37
N ILE A 65 -24.66 -7.70 15.01
CA ILE A 65 -23.68 -8.02 13.98
C ILE A 65 -22.69 -9.03 14.56
N GLN A 66 -22.49 -10.12 13.83
CA GLN A 66 -21.47 -11.12 14.11
C GLN A 66 -20.09 -10.49 14.27
N LEU A 67 -19.26 -11.09 15.12
CA LEU A 67 -17.95 -10.54 15.41
C LEU A 67 -17.01 -10.71 14.20
N PRO A 68 -16.06 -9.79 13.98
CA PRO A 68 -15.19 -9.80 12.80
C PRO A 68 -14.46 -11.14 12.57
N HIS A 69 -14.08 -11.85 13.64
CA HIS A 69 -13.40 -13.14 13.55
C HIS A 69 -14.31 -14.27 13.07
N GLU A 70 -15.63 -14.17 13.24
CA GLU A 70 -16.59 -15.18 12.77
C GLU A 70 -16.66 -15.18 11.24
N PHE A 71 -16.62 -14.01 10.61
CA PHE A 71 -16.55 -13.88 9.14
C PHE A 71 -15.26 -14.47 8.55
N ILE A 72 -14.12 -14.36 9.26
CA ILE A 72 -12.85 -14.94 8.82
C ILE A 72 -12.89 -16.47 8.90
N LEU A 73 -13.44 -17.01 9.98
CA LEU A 73 -13.44 -18.45 10.24
C LEU A 73 -14.53 -19.20 9.47
N ASN A 74 -15.60 -18.51 9.06
CA ASN A 74 -16.72 -19.11 8.35
C ASN A 74 -16.96 -18.41 7.01
N GLN A 75 -16.44 -19.02 5.95
CA GLN A 75 -16.60 -18.57 4.57
C GLN A 75 -18.06 -18.50 4.13
N ASP A 76 -18.97 -19.31 4.70
CA ASP A 76 -20.38 -19.30 4.33
C ASP A 76 -21.06 -17.98 4.71
N LEU A 77 -20.60 -17.32 5.76
CA LEU A 77 -21.08 -15.99 6.15
C LEU A 77 -20.69 -14.93 5.12
N LEU A 78 -19.45 -14.99 4.62
CA LEU A 78 -18.98 -14.10 3.56
C LEU A 78 -19.69 -14.40 2.23
N ALA A 79 -19.88 -15.67 1.88
CA ALA A 79 -20.55 -16.09 0.65
C ALA A 79 -22.03 -15.69 0.60
N GLN A 80 -22.71 -15.56 1.75
CA GLN A 80 -24.07 -15.02 1.82
C GLN A 80 -24.14 -13.53 1.45
N LEU A 81 -23.08 -12.77 1.76
CA LEU A 81 -22.98 -11.34 1.48
C LEU A 81 -22.43 -11.07 0.08
N TYR A 82 -21.41 -11.83 -0.31
CA TYR A 82 -20.64 -11.71 -1.53
C TYR A 82 -20.48 -13.10 -2.18
N PRO A 83 -21.38 -13.49 -3.10
CA PRO A 83 -21.45 -14.85 -3.65
C PRO A 83 -20.13 -15.37 -4.26
N SER A 84 -19.26 -14.50 -4.77
CA SER A 84 -18.00 -14.92 -5.37
C SER A 84 -17.01 -15.52 -4.36
N PHE A 85 -17.19 -15.30 -3.05
CA PHE A 85 -16.40 -15.99 -2.04
C PHE A 85 -16.56 -17.50 -2.11
N ALA A 86 -17.68 -18.04 -2.59
CA ALA A 86 -17.86 -19.48 -2.79
C ALA A 86 -16.91 -20.07 -3.85
N GLU A 87 -16.41 -19.25 -4.79
CA GLU A 87 -15.42 -19.68 -5.80
C GLU A 87 -14.00 -19.82 -5.21
N GLY A 88 -13.77 -19.26 -4.01
CA GLY A 88 -12.49 -19.27 -3.33
C GLY A 88 -11.38 -18.57 -4.12
N ALA A 89 -10.14 -19.04 -3.95
CA ALA A 89 -8.97 -18.46 -4.61
C ALA A 89 -8.74 -18.99 -6.04
N THR A 90 -9.57 -19.90 -6.55
CA THR A 90 -9.35 -20.52 -7.86
C THR A 90 -9.31 -19.47 -9.00
N PRO A 91 -10.28 -18.54 -9.11
CA PRO A 91 -10.25 -17.51 -10.15
C PRO A 91 -9.00 -16.62 -10.13
N PHE A 92 -8.40 -16.40 -8.95
CA PHE A 92 -7.16 -15.65 -8.82
C PHE A 92 -6.00 -16.33 -9.55
N PHE A 93 -5.80 -17.63 -9.32
CA PHE A 93 -4.71 -18.41 -9.92
C PHE A 93 -4.92 -18.73 -11.41
N THR A 94 -6.17 -18.75 -11.87
CA THR A 94 -6.49 -18.96 -13.30
C THR A 94 -6.60 -17.65 -14.09
N LEU A 95 -6.32 -16.50 -13.46
CA LEU A 95 -6.46 -15.16 -14.05
C LEU A 95 -7.90 -14.83 -14.52
N ASN A 96 -8.92 -15.47 -13.94
CA ASN A 96 -10.33 -15.19 -14.23
C ASN A 96 -10.89 -14.16 -13.24
N TRP A 97 -10.24 -12.99 -13.19
CA TRP A 97 -10.46 -12.00 -12.11
C TRP A 97 -11.81 -11.29 -12.16
N SER A 98 -12.56 -11.38 -13.26
CA SER A 98 -13.91 -10.81 -13.38
C SER A 98 -14.91 -11.41 -12.38
N LYS A 99 -14.57 -12.55 -11.78
CA LYS A 99 -15.37 -13.23 -10.77
C LYS A 99 -15.46 -12.48 -9.43
N TYR A 100 -14.51 -11.62 -9.11
CA TYR A 100 -14.45 -10.90 -7.82
C TYR A 100 -15.16 -9.52 -7.84
N ALA A 101 -16.00 -9.27 -8.84
CA ALA A 101 -16.61 -7.95 -9.08
C ALA A 101 -17.74 -7.57 -8.12
N ASP A 102 -18.15 -8.45 -7.21
CA ASP A 102 -19.15 -8.18 -6.16
C ASP A 102 -18.55 -7.48 -4.94
N PHE A 103 -17.26 -7.68 -4.63
CA PHE A 103 -16.56 -7.01 -3.54
C PHE A 103 -15.36 -6.14 -3.97
N LEU A 104 -14.84 -6.30 -5.19
CA LEU A 104 -13.86 -5.40 -5.81
C LEU A 104 -14.51 -4.66 -6.98
N THR A 105 -15.10 -3.50 -6.69
CA THR A 105 -15.87 -2.74 -7.69
C THR A 105 -15.09 -1.58 -8.27
N PHE A 106 -15.68 -0.94 -9.30
CA PHE A 106 -15.20 0.31 -9.86
C PHE A 106 -16.41 1.21 -10.19
N ARG A 107 -17.23 1.50 -9.17
CA ARG A 107 -18.49 2.25 -9.33
C ARG A 107 -18.23 3.73 -9.56
N GLY A 108 -17.29 4.30 -8.81
CA GLY A 108 -17.04 5.73 -8.75
C GLY A 108 -18.16 6.49 -8.01
N GLY A 109 -17.85 7.71 -7.59
CA GLY A 109 -18.80 8.56 -6.86
C GLY A 109 -18.98 8.17 -5.40
N LEU A 110 -20.13 8.53 -4.83
CA LEU A 110 -20.46 8.33 -3.42
C LEU A 110 -21.56 7.29 -3.26
N ASP A 111 -21.49 6.54 -2.16
CA ASP A 111 -22.57 5.68 -1.68
C ASP A 111 -23.76 6.57 -1.25
N PRO A 112 -24.94 6.44 -1.88
CA PRO A 112 -26.10 7.28 -1.57
C PRO A 112 -26.65 7.06 -0.16
N VAL A 113 -26.31 5.94 0.50
CA VAL A 113 -26.77 5.65 1.88
C VAL A 113 -25.89 6.36 2.90
N THR A 114 -24.57 6.27 2.74
CA THR A 114 -23.60 6.78 3.74
C THR A 114 -23.05 8.17 3.41
N GLY A 115 -23.15 8.61 2.15
CA GLY A 115 -22.49 9.81 1.64
C GLY A 115 -20.97 9.68 1.50
N GLY A 116 -20.38 8.52 1.83
CA GLY A 116 -18.96 8.24 1.71
C GLY A 116 -18.58 7.62 0.36
N LEU A 117 -17.29 7.34 0.17
CA LEU A 117 -16.83 6.52 -0.96
C LEU A 117 -17.29 5.06 -0.78
N TRP A 118 -17.47 4.36 -1.90
CA TRP A 118 -17.74 2.92 -1.87
C TRP A 118 -16.55 2.16 -1.28
N LEU A 119 -16.77 1.44 -0.18
CA LEU A 119 -15.70 0.61 0.41
C LEU A 119 -15.18 -0.47 -0.56
N THR A 120 -16.05 -0.97 -1.45
CA THR A 120 -15.68 -1.94 -2.48
C THR A 120 -14.78 -1.33 -3.56
N ASP A 121 -14.85 -0.01 -3.77
CA ASP A 121 -13.92 0.72 -4.64
C ASP A 121 -12.60 1.01 -3.90
N THR A 122 -12.64 1.38 -2.61
CA THR A 122 -11.42 1.64 -1.83
C THR A 122 -10.61 0.38 -1.50
N ALA A 123 -11.25 -0.79 -1.51
CA ALA A 123 -10.60 -2.09 -1.41
C ALA A 123 -9.92 -2.52 -2.73
N ASN A 124 -10.32 -1.94 -3.86
CA ASN A 124 -9.83 -2.34 -5.17
C ASN A 124 -8.48 -1.66 -5.50
N HIS A 125 -7.39 -2.42 -5.36
CA HIS A 125 -6.05 -1.97 -5.75
C HIS A 125 -5.80 -2.16 -7.25
N MET A 126 -5.93 -1.08 -8.03
CA MET A 126 -5.62 -1.10 -9.45
C MET A 126 -4.17 -0.66 -9.73
N TYR A 127 -3.18 -1.50 -9.40
CA TYR A 127 -1.83 -1.32 -9.92
C TYR A 127 -1.21 -2.63 -10.42
N ARG A 128 -0.89 -2.65 -11.71
CA ARG A 128 -0.14 -3.72 -12.39
C ARG A 128 1.33 -3.64 -11.98
N THR A 129 1.89 -4.73 -11.49
CA THR A 129 3.32 -4.83 -11.18
C THR A 129 4.07 -5.47 -12.36
N ASN A 130 5.28 -4.98 -12.62
CA ASN A 130 6.24 -5.57 -13.57
C ASN A 130 7.51 -5.92 -12.79
N TRP A 131 7.82 -7.21 -12.65
CA TRP A 131 9.08 -7.66 -12.03
C TRP A 131 10.21 -7.78 -13.05
N GLY A 132 11.44 -7.49 -12.59
CA GLY A 132 12.60 -8.33 -12.94
C GLY A 132 13.94 -7.67 -13.28
N ILE A 133 14.02 -6.35 -13.45
CA ILE A 133 15.28 -5.65 -13.80
C ILE A 133 15.40 -4.36 -12.99
N GLY A 134 16.56 -4.14 -12.38
CA GLY A 134 16.86 -2.96 -11.57
C GLY A 134 17.97 -2.11 -12.19
N HIS A 135 17.97 -0.82 -11.83
CA HIS A 135 18.98 0.15 -12.26
C HIS A 135 19.55 0.86 -11.02
N GLY A 136 20.85 1.17 -11.03
CA GLY A 136 21.44 2.03 -10.02
C GLY A 136 20.90 3.45 -10.15
N LEU A 137 20.50 4.08 -9.03
CA LEU A 137 19.93 5.43 -9.07
C LEU A 137 20.94 6.46 -9.57
N LYS A 138 22.20 6.30 -9.19
CA LYS A 138 23.29 7.13 -9.70
C LYS A 138 23.44 7.01 -11.23
N ASP A 139 23.42 5.79 -11.76
CA ASP A 139 23.54 5.55 -13.20
C ASP A 139 22.37 6.16 -13.97
N ILE A 140 21.15 6.03 -13.43
CA ILE A 140 19.97 6.69 -13.99
C ILE A 140 20.17 8.20 -14.04
N LEU A 141 20.57 8.81 -12.92
CA LEU A 141 20.74 10.26 -12.83
C LEU A 141 21.81 10.77 -13.81
N GLU A 142 22.97 10.13 -13.87
CA GLU A 142 24.08 10.56 -14.72
C GLU A 142 23.85 10.31 -16.22
N ALA A 143 22.99 9.35 -16.57
CA ALA A 143 22.58 9.08 -17.94
C ALA A 143 21.64 10.16 -18.51
N HIS A 144 20.87 10.86 -17.66
CA HIS A 144 19.93 11.88 -18.10
C HIS A 144 20.62 13.23 -18.32
N LYS A 145 21.01 13.50 -19.57
CA LYS A 145 21.63 14.76 -20.03
C LYS A 145 20.85 15.33 -21.21
N GLY A 146 20.54 16.63 -21.17
CA GLY A 146 19.83 17.32 -22.23
C GLY A 146 20.72 18.28 -23.03
N PRO A 147 20.38 18.59 -24.28
CA PRO A 147 21.14 19.54 -25.11
C PRO A 147 21.18 20.96 -24.52
N PHE A 148 20.16 21.35 -23.75
CA PHE A 148 20.07 22.66 -23.10
C PHE A 148 20.41 22.64 -21.61
N THR A 149 20.39 21.47 -20.97
CA THR A 149 20.57 21.31 -19.51
C THR A 149 21.94 20.73 -19.13
N GLY A 150 22.70 20.22 -20.10
CA GLY A 150 24.07 19.75 -19.86
C GLY A 150 24.14 18.65 -18.80
N GLN A 151 24.98 18.85 -17.77
CA GLN A 151 25.24 17.89 -16.68
C GLN A 151 24.41 18.16 -15.42
N VAL A 152 23.16 18.62 -15.56
CA VAL A 152 22.33 19.09 -14.44
C VAL A 152 22.13 18.07 -13.30
N HIS A 153 22.13 16.76 -13.57
CA HIS A 153 21.95 15.73 -12.55
C HIS A 153 23.25 15.19 -11.94
N LYS A 154 24.43 15.63 -12.41
CA LYS A 154 25.71 15.16 -11.89
C LYS A 154 25.90 15.63 -10.46
N GLY A 155 26.23 14.71 -9.55
CA GLY A 155 26.42 15.00 -8.12
C GLY A 155 25.13 14.99 -7.30
N LEU A 156 23.95 14.84 -7.93
CA LEU A 156 22.67 14.88 -7.22
C LEU A 156 22.49 13.67 -6.29
N TYR A 157 22.94 12.49 -6.72
CA TYR A 157 22.94 11.28 -5.87
C TYR A 157 23.78 11.51 -4.60
N GLU A 158 24.97 12.08 -4.73
CA GLU A 158 25.85 12.41 -3.61
C GLU A 158 25.22 13.45 -2.69
N ILE A 159 24.61 14.51 -3.24
CA ILE A 159 23.92 15.53 -2.42
C ILE A 159 22.81 14.90 -1.58
N LEU A 160 21.98 14.07 -2.19
CA LEU A 160 20.85 13.43 -1.50
C LEU A 160 21.29 12.33 -0.54
N THR A 161 22.41 11.65 -0.76
CA THR A 161 22.92 10.60 0.15
C THR A 161 23.81 11.14 1.27
N THR A 162 24.33 12.37 1.15
CA THR A 162 25.23 12.97 2.16
C THR A 162 24.60 14.08 2.99
N SER A 163 23.55 14.76 2.48
CA SER A 163 22.89 15.86 3.19
C SER A 163 21.47 15.50 3.63
N TRP A 164 21.30 15.31 4.93
CA TRP A 164 19.98 15.15 5.55
C TRP A 164 19.09 16.38 5.37
N HIS A 165 19.66 17.59 5.32
CA HIS A 165 18.89 18.82 5.06
C HIS A 165 18.33 18.83 3.63
N ALA A 166 19.10 18.34 2.65
CA ALA A 166 18.61 18.20 1.28
C ALA A 166 17.43 17.22 1.22
N GLN A 167 17.56 16.02 1.80
CA GLN A 167 16.44 15.07 1.86
C GLN A 167 15.23 15.65 2.60
N LEU A 168 15.43 16.28 3.75
CA LEU A 168 14.35 16.87 4.54
C LEU A 168 13.61 17.95 3.75
N SER A 169 14.33 18.84 3.07
CA SER A 169 13.72 19.89 2.25
C SER A 169 12.84 19.33 1.13
N LEU A 170 13.30 18.28 0.44
CA LEU A 170 12.53 17.60 -0.60
C LEU A 170 11.31 16.89 -0.01
N ASN A 171 11.47 16.16 1.08
CA ASN A 171 10.37 15.42 1.72
C ASN A 171 9.28 16.38 2.21
N LEU A 172 9.65 17.52 2.81
CA LEU A 172 8.68 18.53 3.23
C LEU A 172 7.97 19.18 2.04
N ALA A 173 8.67 19.44 0.95
CA ALA A 173 8.06 19.96 -0.27
C ALA A 173 7.05 18.96 -0.86
N MET A 174 7.38 17.66 -0.86
CA MET A 174 6.50 16.61 -1.40
C MET A 174 5.30 16.30 -0.50
N LEU A 175 5.46 16.36 0.82
CA LEU A 175 4.35 16.11 1.76
C LEU A 175 3.34 17.27 1.83
N ALA A 176 3.76 18.47 1.46
CA ALA A 176 2.91 19.66 1.47
C ALA A 176 2.09 19.84 0.16
N LEU A 177 2.29 18.97 -0.82
CA LEU A 177 1.55 18.91 -2.09
C LEU A 177 0.41 17.88 -1.99
#